data_AF-A0A2Z2JAS0-F1
#
_entry.id   AF-A0A2Z2JAS0-F1
#
_cell.length_a   1.000
_cell.length_b   1.000
_cell.length_c   1.000
_cell.angle_alpha   90.00
_cell.angle_beta   90.00
_cell.angle_gamma   90.00
#
_symmetry.space_group_name_H-M   'P 1'
#
loop_
_entity.id
_entity.type
_entity.pdbx_description
1 polymer ?
#
loop_
_entity_poly.entity_id
_entity_poly.type
_entity_poly.pdbx_seq_one_letter_code
_entity_poly.pdbx_strand_id
1 'polypeptide(L)'
;MNSLPLARRVIAVTAVALTATVAAACTIDSTAQDKGSEQSVAADAGNDGAAESSAAAKKKGLEVSVKDGATDVDPSETITVKTDGKMKTVTMTNELGVEVAEKLSADAKTWSTDEVLGYNHTYTIQAEDVDGNKKTITFSTPQAAGVSEVALSPIPGAEVGVGQVIGVRFGNYVTDRKAAEETITVKTTPEVEGAFYWINDQEVRWRPKEYWEPGTKVEVNVDLYGKNLGGGIYGGEDSSTNFTIGDRVISLVDNATKTMQVFKNGQLLRSIPVSLGTDGMWDTPNGRYIIGDEYESLVMDSTTYGLALDAGGYRTNVNYATQMSYSGIYVHSAPWSIGAQGVYNQSHGCINVSPEAAQWFQSVVKRGDIVRVFNTGGEQLSAFDGLGDWNMDWETWSKGNTNANA
;
A
#
# COMPACT_ATOMS: atom_id res chain seq x y z
N MET A 1 10.72 -45.10 16.09
CA MET A 1 11.68 -45.97 15.40
C MET A 1 11.69 -45.56 13.93
N ASN A 2 12.90 -45.25 13.43
CA ASN A 2 13.30 -45.04 12.02
C ASN A 2 12.64 -43.85 11.30
N SER A 3 13.23 -42.65 11.19
CA SER A 3 14.57 -42.19 10.76
C SER A 3 14.92 -42.40 9.28
N LEU A 4 15.29 -41.26 8.65
CA LEU A 4 16.14 -41.00 7.46
C LEU A 4 15.50 -40.93 6.05
N PRO A 5 16.10 -40.19 5.08
CA PRO A 5 17.21 -39.22 5.15
C PRO A 5 17.04 -37.89 4.37
N LEU A 6 17.92 -36.94 4.71
CA LEU A 6 18.31 -35.73 3.94
C LEU A 6 18.88 -36.08 2.55
N ALA A 7 18.65 -35.21 1.57
CA ALA A 7 19.50 -35.10 0.38
C ALA A 7 19.88 -33.63 0.10
N ARG A 8 21.17 -33.34 0.30
CA ARG A 8 21.90 -32.14 -0.12
C ARG A 8 21.87 -31.99 -1.64
N ARG A 9 21.78 -30.76 -2.15
CA ARG A 9 22.30 -30.40 -3.48
C ARG A 9 23.31 -29.27 -3.36
N VAL A 10 24.56 -29.64 -3.69
CA VAL A 10 25.70 -28.77 -3.96
C VAL A 10 25.59 -28.33 -5.42
N ILE A 11 25.73 -27.03 -5.71
CA ILE A 11 26.01 -26.55 -7.08
C ILE A 11 27.38 -25.89 -7.07
N ALA A 12 28.25 -26.41 -7.92
CA ALA A 12 29.64 -26.03 -8.08
C ALA A 12 29.79 -24.79 -8.98
N VAL A 13 30.83 -24.02 -8.67
CA VAL A 13 31.37 -22.87 -9.39
C VAL A 13 32.14 -23.34 -10.63
N THR A 14 32.01 -22.63 -11.74
CA THR A 14 32.99 -22.67 -12.85
C THR A 14 33.42 -21.26 -13.21
N ALA A 15 34.71 -20.98 -12.99
CA ALA A 15 35.44 -19.82 -13.45
C ALA A 15 36.06 -20.10 -14.83
N VAL A 16 36.08 -19.11 -15.72
CA VAL A 16 36.93 -19.09 -16.91
C VAL A 16 37.70 -17.78 -16.92
N ALA A 17 39.02 -17.91 -16.91
CA ALA A 17 40.00 -16.84 -17.02
C ALA A 17 40.41 -16.64 -18.49
N LEU A 18 40.66 -15.39 -18.88
CA LEU A 18 41.46 -15.04 -20.05
C LEU A 18 42.45 -13.90 -19.68
N THR A 19 43.73 -14.24 -19.69
CA THR A 19 44.92 -13.38 -19.84
C THR A 19 45.38 -13.51 -21.32
N ALA A 20 46.19 -12.69 -21.99
CA ALA A 20 47.12 -11.57 -21.76
C ALA A 20 47.16 -10.75 -23.10
N THR A 21 47.80 -9.59 -23.32
CA THR A 21 49.24 -9.21 -23.26
C THR A 21 49.35 -7.71 -23.62
N VAL A 22 49.94 -6.84 -22.80
CA VAL A 22 51.32 -6.26 -22.85
C VAL A 22 51.75 -5.61 -24.18
N ALA A 23 52.05 -4.30 -24.11
CA ALA A 23 53.13 -3.65 -24.85
C ALA A 23 53.73 -2.49 -24.02
N ALA A 24 55.05 -2.51 -23.89
CA ALA A 24 55.89 -1.57 -23.15
C ALA A 24 56.45 -0.48 -24.08
N ALA A 25 56.86 0.68 -23.50
CA ALA A 25 58.21 1.25 -23.63
C ALA A 25 58.27 2.76 -23.27
N CYS A 26 59.23 3.09 -22.38
CA CYS A 26 60.20 4.21 -22.44
C CYS A 26 59.68 5.67 -22.37
N THR A 27 60.31 6.66 -21.73
CA THR A 27 61.65 6.82 -21.12
C THR A 27 61.69 8.10 -20.27
N ILE A 28 62.68 8.14 -19.38
CA ILE A 28 63.12 9.24 -18.49
C ILE A 28 63.74 10.39 -19.31
N ASP A 29 63.54 11.66 -18.93
CA ASP A 29 64.67 12.58 -18.75
C ASP A 29 64.37 13.83 -17.89
N SER A 30 65.42 14.28 -17.23
CA SER A 30 65.51 15.41 -16.29
C SER A 30 66.08 16.66 -16.96
N THR A 31 65.85 17.85 -16.38
CA THR A 31 66.64 19.11 -16.35
C THR A 31 65.68 20.32 -16.31
N ALA A 32 65.60 21.14 -15.26
CA ALA A 32 66.54 22.08 -14.62
C ALA A 32 66.48 23.53 -15.18
N GLN A 33 66.51 24.48 -14.23
CA GLN A 33 66.69 25.97 -14.31
C GLN A 33 65.46 26.86 -14.63
N ASP A 34 65.28 28.07 -14.07
CA ASP A 34 65.85 28.84 -12.95
C ASP A 34 65.11 30.22 -12.90
N LYS A 35 65.31 31.00 -11.82
CA LYS A 35 64.98 32.42 -11.51
C LYS A 35 63.69 32.65 -10.72
N GLY A 36 63.65 33.40 -9.61
CA GLY A 36 64.63 34.19 -8.84
C GLY A 36 63.84 34.81 -7.67
N SER A 37 64.26 34.61 -6.41
CA SER A 37 64.99 35.56 -5.55
C SER A 37 64.15 36.70 -4.96
N GLU A 38 63.97 36.66 -3.62
CA GLU A 38 64.17 37.75 -2.63
C GLU A 38 63.59 37.30 -1.25
N GLN A 39 64.08 37.61 -0.04
CA GLN A 39 65.40 37.79 0.56
C GLN A 39 65.20 37.91 2.09
N SER A 40 65.92 37.10 2.88
CA SER A 40 66.39 37.30 4.29
C SER A 40 65.36 37.49 5.43
N VAL A 41 65.52 36.98 6.65
CA VAL A 41 66.71 37.02 7.55
C VAL A 41 66.78 35.85 8.55
N ALA A 42 68.02 35.52 8.90
CA ALA A 42 68.55 34.53 9.85
C ALA A 42 68.05 34.73 11.32
N ALA A 43 68.14 33.77 12.26
CA ALA A 43 69.37 33.10 12.70
C ALA A 43 69.16 31.78 13.47
N ASP A 44 70.27 31.04 13.46
CA ASP A 44 70.66 29.71 13.91
C ASP A 44 70.68 29.49 15.44
N ALA A 45 70.32 28.29 15.88
CA ALA A 45 71.06 27.49 16.87
C ALA A 45 70.42 26.10 17.10
N GLY A 46 71.19 25.04 16.80
CA GLY A 46 71.43 23.96 17.78
C GLY A 46 70.42 22.82 17.88
N ASN A 47 70.67 21.79 17.06
CA ASN A 47 70.34 20.37 17.20
C ASN A 47 70.27 19.81 18.65
N ASP A 48 69.18 19.10 19.00
CA ASP A 48 69.19 17.70 19.46
C ASP A 48 67.79 17.18 19.87
N GLY A 49 67.39 16.02 19.32
CA GLY A 49 66.45 15.09 19.97
C GLY A 49 64.95 15.20 19.61
N ALA A 50 64.59 14.94 18.35
CA ALA A 50 63.20 14.66 17.98
C ALA A 50 62.75 13.30 18.57
N ALA A 51 62.03 13.35 19.69
CA ALA A 51 61.12 12.27 20.07
C ALA A 51 59.82 12.45 19.26
N GLU A 52 59.73 11.77 18.11
CA GLU A 52 58.46 11.56 17.41
C GLU A 52 57.55 10.69 18.29
N SER A 53 56.75 11.35 19.12
CA SER A 53 55.53 10.76 19.64
C SER A 53 54.53 10.69 18.49
N SER A 54 54.51 9.58 17.76
CA SER A 54 53.37 9.24 16.92
C SER A 54 52.18 9.05 17.85
N ALA A 55 51.38 10.10 18.02
CA ALA A 55 50.04 9.97 18.58
C ALA A 55 49.25 9.10 17.60
N ALA A 56 49.24 7.79 17.84
CA ALA A 56 48.33 6.88 17.18
C ALA A 56 46.93 7.47 17.36
N ALA A 57 46.30 7.86 16.25
CA ALA A 57 44.90 8.25 16.25
C ALA A 57 44.15 7.11 16.96
N LYS A 58 43.51 7.41 18.09
CA LYS A 58 42.64 6.44 18.78
C LYS A 58 41.61 6.00 17.77
N LYS A 59 41.75 4.78 17.24
CA LYS A 59 40.74 4.15 16.40
C LYS A 59 39.40 4.24 17.14
N LYS A 60 38.34 4.66 16.45
CA LYS A 60 37.00 4.62 17.04
C LYS A 60 36.68 3.15 17.33
N GLY A 61 36.20 2.89 18.54
CA GLY A 61 35.73 1.55 18.92
C GLY A 61 34.47 1.15 18.13
N LEU A 62 33.86 0.04 18.52
CA LEU A 62 32.63 -0.47 17.89
C LEU A 62 31.46 0.53 17.98
N GLU A 63 30.95 0.94 16.83
CA GLU A 63 29.74 1.75 16.68
C GLU A 63 28.55 0.83 16.40
N VAL A 64 27.45 0.97 17.13
CA VAL A 64 26.23 0.15 17.01
C VAL A 64 25.08 1.11 16.71
N SER A 65 24.18 0.78 15.78
CA SER A 65 23.07 1.66 15.38
C SER A 65 22.03 1.88 16.48
N VAL A 66 21.98 0.97 17.46
CA VAL A 66 21.09 1.02 18.61
C VAL A 66 21.87 1.24 19.91
N LYS A 67 21.25 1.95 20.86
CA LYS A 67 21.82 2.22 22.19
C LYS A 67 21.53 1.07 23.15
N ASP A 68 22.41 0.89 24.12
CA ASP A 68 22.17 -0.06 25.23
C ASP A 68 20.97 0.38 26.06
N GLY A 69 20.12 -0.58 26.40
CA GLY A 69 18.85 -0.37 27.10
C GLY A 69 17.78 0.36 26.28
N ALA A 70 17.94 0.51 24.96
CA ALA A 70 16.90 1.10 24.13
C ALA A 70 15.62 0.24 24.18
N THR A 71 14.48 0.90 24.21
CA THR A 71 13.15 0.29 24.18
C THR A 71 12.40 0.81 22.96
N ASP A 72 11.35 0.10 22.53
CA ASP A 72 10.53 0.44 21.37
C ASP A 72 11.34 0.66 20.07
N VAL A 73 12.39 -0.14 19.88
CA VAL A 73 13.23 -0.08 18.66
C VAL A 73 12.44 -0.65 17.48
N ASP A 74 12.25 0.16 16.42
CA ASP A 74 11.48 -0.22 15.22
C ASP A 74 12.03 -1.55 14.63
N PRO A 75 11.22 -2.63 14.62
CA PRO A 75 11.68 -3.95 14.17
C PRO A 75 11.89 -4.03 12.65
N SER A 76 11.43 -3.04 11.89
CA SER A 76 11.68 -2.93 10.45
C SER A 76 13.07 -2.36 10.13
N GLU A 77 13.72 -1.69 11.08
CA GLU A 77 15.02 -1.08 10.85
C GLU A 77 16.16 -2.09 10.93
N THR A 78 17.06 -2.04 9.94
CA THR A 78 18.28 -2.85 9.95
C THR A 78 19.22 -2.40 11.07
N ILE A 79 19.57 -3.33 11.96
CA ILE A 79 20.56 -3.08 13.00
C ILE A 79 21.96 -3.27 12.41
N THR A 80 22.88 -2.34 12.70
CA THR A 80 24.25 -2.38 12.18
C THR A 80 25.31 -2.23 13.28
N VAL A 81 26.45 -2.88 13.07
CA VAL A 81 27.66 -2.71 13.87
C VAL A 81 28.81 -2.36 12.92
N LYS A 82 29.58 -1.31 13.25
CA LYS A 82 30.70 -0.80 12.45
C LYS A 82 31.99 -0.72 13.28
N THR A 83 33.12 -0.95 12.63
CA THR A 83 34.47 -0.79 13.21
C THR A 83 35.44 -0.20 12.18
N ASP A 84 36.47 0.51 12.65
CA ASP A 84 37.59 0.98 11.81
C ASP A 84 38.51 -0.18 11.39
N GLY A 85 38.59 -1.23 12.22
CA GLY A 85 39.38 -2.44 12.02
C GLY A 85 38.67 -3.47 11.15
N LYS A 86 38.62 -4.73 11.58
CA LYS A 86 37.79 -5.79 11.02
C LYS A 86 37.00 -6.46 12.14
N MET A 87 35.75 -6.81 11.88
CA MET A 87 34.95 -7.63 12.78
C MET A 87 35.60 -8.99 12.95
N LYS A 88 35.73 -9.42 14.20
CA LYS A 88 36.19 -10.77 14.55
C LYS A 88 34.99 -11.68 14.80
N THR A 89 34.05 -11.23 15.62
CA THR A 89 32.77 -11.90 15.88
C THR A 89 31.71 -10.85 16.14
N VAL A 90 30.54 -10.98 15.54
CA VAL A 90 29.33 -10.30 15.95
C VAL A 90 28.26 -11.36 15.98
N THR A 91 27.44 -11.35 17.03
CA THR A 91 26.26 -12.22 17.14
C THR A 91 25.14 -11.38 17.71
N MET A 92 23.92 -11.61 17.25
CA MET A 92 22.73 -11.04 17.85
C MET A 92 21.73 -12.14 18.13
N THR A 93 21.27 -12.24 19.37
CA THR A 93 20.31 -13.27 19.79
C THR A 93 19.10 -12.64 20.46
N ASN A 94 17.93 -13.26 20.34
CA ASN A 94 16.78 -12.91 21.17
C ASN A 94 16.89 -13.49 22.60
N GLU A 95 15.89 -13.23 23.44
CA GLU A 95 15.84 -13.69 24.83
C GLU A 95 15.77 -15.22 24.99
N LEU A 96 15.45 -15.95 23.92
CA LEU A 96 15.45 -17.42 23.88
C LEU A 96 16.79 -18.01 23.40
N GLY A 97 17.76 -17.16 23.06
CA GLY A 97 19.05 -17.56 22.51
C GLY A 97 19.01 -17.95 21.03
N VAL A 98 17.93 -17.63 20.32
CA VAL A 98 17.84 -17.80 18.87
C VAL A 98 18.65 -16.69 18.21
N GLU A 99 19.59 -17.08 17.35
CA GLU A 99 20.45 -16.17 16.61
C GLU A 99 19.70 -15.56 15.43
N VAL A 100 19.88 -14.25 15.24
CA VAL A 100 19.30 -13.49 14.12
C VAL A 100 20.22 -13.62 12.91
N ALA A 101 19.62 -13.86 11.75
CA ALA A 101 20.32 -13.92 10.48
C ALA A 101 21.13 -12.63 10.24
N GLU A 102 22.35 -12.81 9.76
CA GLU A 102 23.33 -11.74 9.67
C GLU A 102 24.03 -11.68 8.31
N LYS A 103 24.55 -10.50 8.01
CA LYS A 103 25.38 -10.23 6.84
C LYS A 103 26.59 -9.41 7.24
N LEU A 104 27.75 -9.83 6.76
CA LEU A 104 29.01 -9.12 6.92
C LEU A 104 29.47 -8.55 5.57
N SER A 105 29.88 -7.29 5.55
CA SER A 105 30.46 -6.66 4.36
C SER A 105 31.76 -7.34 3.94
N ALA A 106 32.11 -7.26 2.64
CA ALA A 106 33.29 -7.96 2.09
C ALA A 106 34.63 -7.51 2.71
N ASP A 107 34.70 -6.27 3.19
CA ASP A 107 35.86 -5.73 3.92
C ASP A 107 35.86 -6.09 5.42
N ALA A 108 34.82 -6.78 5.89
CA ALA A 108 34.55 -7.15 7.27
C ALA A 108 34.44 -5.96 8.24
N LYS A 109 34.02 -4.78 7.76
CA LYS A 109 33.91 -3.57 8.60
C LYS A 109 32.49 -3.26 9.07
N THR A 110 31.49 -3.78 8.39
CA THR A 110 30.07 -3.56 8.70
C THR A 110 29.35 -4.89 8.80
N TRP A 111 28.76 -5.13 9.97
CA TRP A 111 27.79 -6.20 10.20
C TRP A 111 26.39 -5.61 10.17
N SER A 112 25.42 -6.36 9.64
CA SER A 112 24.01 -6.00 9.68
C SER A 112 23.12 -7.22 9.88
N THR A 113 21.91 -7.01 10.39
CA THR A 113 20.85 -8.03 10.30
C THR A 113 20.49 -8.30 8.84
N ASP A 114 20.11 -9.54 8.53
CA ASP A 114 19.68 -10.00 7.20
C ASP A 114 18.22 -10.55 7.24
N GLU A 115 17.52 -10.27 8.33
CA GLU A 115 16.08 -10.50 8.49
C GLU A 115 15.45 -9.34 9.28
N VAL A 116 14.12 -9.22 9.18
CA VAL A 116 13.33 -8.31 10.02
C VAL A 116 13.25 -8.86 11.44
N LEU A 117 13.28 -7.97 12.44
CA LEU A 117 13.17 -8.37 13.84
C LEU A 117 11.71 -8.62 14.18
N GLY A 118 11.43 -9.45 15.18
CA GLY A 118 10.05 -9.66 15.64
C GLY A 118 9.63 -8.64 16.71
N TYR A 119 8.34 -8.39 16.84
CA TYR A 119 7.77 -7.67 17.98
C TYR A 119 7.95 -8.43 19.30
N ASN A 120 7.82 -7.71 20.42
CA ASN A 120 7.79 -8.28 21.77
C ASN A 120 9.08 -9.01 22.20
N HIS A 121 10.21 -8.78 21.54
CA HIS A 121 11.48 -9.42 21.85
C HIS A 121 12.48 -8.49 22.53
N THR A 122 13.42 -9.11 23.25
CA THR A 122 14.64 -8.46 23.72
C THR A 122 15.82 -9.07 23.00
N TYR A 123 16.61 -8.24 22.34
CA TYR A 123 17.79 -8.66 21.59
C TYR A 123 19.07 -8.26 22.31
N THR A 124 20.07 -9.12 22.27
CA THR A 124 21.42 -8.84 22.77
C THR A 124 22.43 -9.02 21.64
N ILE A 125 23.20 -7.97 21.37
CA ILE A 125 24.34 -7.97 20.45
C ILE A 125 25.61 -8.18 21.26
N GLN A 126 26.46 -9.12 20.84
CA GLN A 126 27.82 -9.28 21.33
C GLN A 126 28.80 -9.13 20.16
N ALA A 127 29.62 -8.08 20.20
CA ALA A 127 30.56 -7.75 19.13
C ALA A 127 32.00 -7.66 19.64
N GLU A 128 32.93 -8.17 18.85
CA GLU A 128 34.38 -8.08 19.04
C GLU A 128 35.05 -7.80 17.69
N ASP A 129 36.00 -6.86 17.67
CA ASP A 129 36.87 -6.62 16.52
C ASP A 129 38.28 -7.20 16.72
N VAL A 130 39.06 -7.24 15.65
CA VAL A 130 40.45 -7.75 15.67
C VAL A 130 41.40 -6.88 16.48
N ASP A 131 41.02 -5.62 16.77
CA ASP A 131 41.78 -4.69 17.61
C ASP A 131 41.49 -4.94 19.12
N GLY A 132 40.60 -5.89 19.45
CA GLY A 132 40.28 -6.29 20.81
C GLY A 132 39.18 -5.47 21.48
N ASN A 133 38.54 -4.54 20.74
CA ASN A 133 37.39 -3.84 21.26
C ASN A 133 36.22 -4.81 21.39
N LYS A 134 35.53 -4.77 22.53
CA LYS A 134 34.33 -5.57 22.79
C LYS A 134 33.17 -4.67 23.15
N LYS A 135 31.97 -5.04 22.72
CA LYS A 135 30.74 -4.33 23.05
C LYS A 135 29.59 -5.31 23.21
N THR A 136 28.80 -5.10 24.25
CA THR A 136 27.55 -5.81 24.47
C THR A 136 26.44 -4.77 24.57
N ILE A 137 25.38 -4.96 23.81
CA ILE A 137 24.22 -4.06 23.76
C ILE A 137 22.98 -4.90 23.89
N THR A 138 22.06 -4.51 24.76
CA THR A 138 20.73 -5.10 24.86
C THR A 138 19.68 -4.05 24.55
N PHE A 139 18.65 -4.40 23.80
CA PHE A 139 17.52 -3.52 23.51
C PHE A 139 16.24 -4.34 23.32
N SER A 140 15.09 -3.70 23.35
CA SER A 140 13.80 -4.35 23.09
C SER A 140 13.04 -3.68 21.96
N THR A 141 12.30 -4.48 21.21
CA THR A 141 11.31 -4.02 20.23
C THR A 141 10.00 -3.64 20.93
N PRO A 142 9.06 -2.95 20.26
CA PRO A 142 7.77 -2.58 20.83
C PRO A 142 7.00 -3.78 21.40
N GLN A 143 6.28 -3.51 22.48
CA GLN A 143 5.30 -4.42 23.07
C GLN A 143 3.93 -4.20 22.39
N ALA A 144 3.70 -4.89 21.29
CA ALA A 144 2.47 -4.84 20.53
C ALA A 144 1.36 -5.63 21.24
N ALA A 145 0.21 -4.97 21.46
CA ALA A 145 -1.01 -5.61 21.95
C ALA A 145 -1.72 -6.43 20.85
N GLY A 146 -1.49 -6.04 19.59
CA GLY A 146 -1.94 -6.75 18.40
C GLY A 146 -1.22 -6.23 17.16
N VAL A 147 -1.29 -7.00 16.09
CA VAL A 147 -0.80 -6.61 14.76
C VAL A 147 -1.98 -6.51 13.79
N SER A 148 -1.91 -5.55 12.87
CA SER A 148 -2.90 -5.35 11.82
C SER A 148 -2.29 -5.58 10.45
N GLU A 149 -2.90 -6.49 9.70
CA GLU A 149 -2.71 -6.59 8.26
C GLU A 149 -3.65 -5.65 7.51
N VAL A 150 -3.42 -5.48 6.22
CA VAL A 150 -4.28 -4.71 5.32
C VAL A 150 -4.80 -5.53 4.15
N ALA A 151 -6.05 -5.31 3.79
CA ALA A 151 -6.62 -5.72 2.51
C ALA A 151 -6.66 -4.51 1.57
N LEU A 152 -6.08 -4.67 0.38
CA LEU A 152 -6.02 -3.63 -0.65
C LEU A 152 -7.06 -3.87 -1.74
N SER A 153 -7.67 -2.78 -2.19
CA SER A 153 -8.57 -2.75 -3.34
C SER A 153 -8.22 -1.57 -4.25
N PRO A 154 -8.14 -1.75 -5.57
CA PRO A 154 -8.33 -3.00 -6.32
C PRO A 154 -7.25 -4.06 -6.09
N ILE A 155 -7.52 -5.29 -6.54
CA ILE A 155 -6.56 -6.39 -6.53
C ILE A 155 -5.43 -6.15 -7.56
N PRO A 156 -4.24 -6.74 -7.35
CA PRO A 156 -3.09 -6.54 -8.25
C PRO A 156 -3.38 -6.94 -9.70
N GLY A 157 -2.95 -6.10 -10.64
CA GLY A 157 -3.08 -6.31 -12.08
C GLY A 157 -4.49 -6.08 -12.65
N ALA A 158 -5.45 -5.63 -11.82
CA ALA A 158 -6.82 -5.38 -12.30
C ALA A 158 -6.87 -4.23 -13.32
N GLU A 159 -7.80 -4.35 -14.28
CA GLU A 159 -8.29 -3.21 -15.05
C GLU A 159 -9.65 -2.78 -14.50
N VAL A 160 -9.80 -1.50 -14.16
CA VAL A 160 -10.97 -0.97 -13.44
C VAL A 160 -11.53 0.28 -14.14
N GLY A 161 -12.78 0.62 -13.84
CA GLY A 161 -13.41 1.82 -14.37
C GLY A 161 -12.88 3.13 -13.80
N VAL A 162 -13.25 4.24 -14.44
CA VAL A 162 -12.77 5.59 -14.13
C VAL A 162 -13.23 6.13 -12.77
N GLY A 163 -14.20 5.48 -12.14
CA GLY A 163 -14.70 5.81 -10.81
C GLY A 163 -14.07 5.00 -9.69
N GLN A 164 -13.12 4.09 -9.99
CA GLN A 164 -12.51 3.26 -8.95
C GLN A 164 -11.79 4.12 -7.90
N VAL A 165 -12.01 3.80 -6.64
CA VAL A 165 -11.32 4.41 -5.49
C VAL A 165 -10.36 3.37 -4.90
N ILE A 166 -9.20 3.82 -4.41
CA ILE A 166 -8.24 2.96 -3.72
C ILE A 166 -8.77 2.74 -2.31
N GLY A 167 -8.86 1.49 -1.86
CA GLY A 167 -9.22 1.14 -0.49
C GLY A 167 -8.08 0.44 0.22
N VAL A 168 -7.78 0.90 1.43
CA VAL A 168 -6.87 0.26 2.38
C VAL A 168 -7.67 -0.06 3.63
N ARG A 169 -7.99 -1.35 3.81
CA ARG A 169 -8.78 -1.83 4.94
C ARG A 169 -7.89 -2.57 5.92
N PHE A 170 -7.74 -2.03 7.12
CA PHE A 170 -6.99 -2.58 8.23
C PHE A 170 -7.79 -3.69 8.92
N GLY A 171 -7.11 -4.75 9.36
CA GLY A 171 -7.70 -5.85 10.12
C GLY A 171 -8.17 -5.45 11.52
N ASN A 172 -7.62 -4.36 12.09
CA ASN A 172 -7.99 -3.80 13.39
C ASN A 172 -8.46 -2.36 13.28
N TYR A 173 -9.04 -1.81 14.36
CA TYR A 173 -9.34 -0.38 14.44
C TYR A 173 -8.07 0.44 14.46
N VAL A 174 -8.06 1.51 13.68
CA VAL A 174 -6.96 2.48 13.62
C VAL A 174 -7.33 3.69 14.45
N THR A 175 -6.57 3.91 15.52
CA THR A 175 -6.79 5.06 16.41
C THR A 175 -5.89 6.24 16.03
N ASP A 176 -4.70 5.98 15.49
CA ASP A 176 -3.85 7.00 14.87
C ASP A 176 -3.94 6.91 13.33
N ARG A 177 -4.99 7.55 12.80
CA ARG A 177 -5.26 7.60 11.36
C ARG A 177 -4.17 8.31 10.57
N LYS A 178 -3.48 9.28 11.19
CA LYS A 178 -2.40 10.01 10.54
C LYS A 178 -1.18 9.12 10.36
N ALA A 179 -0.79 8.39 11.40
CA ALA A 179 0.30 7.42 11.30
C ALA A 179 0.00 6.35 10.23
N ALA A 180 -1.25 5.89 10.15
CA ALA A 180 -1.68 4.96 9.10
C ALA A 180 -1.58 5.56 7.68
N GLU A 181 -2.04 6.79 7.46
CA GLU A 181 -1.90 7.46 6.15
C GLU A 181 -0.44 7.65 5.74
N GLU A 182 0.46 7.95 6.68
CA GLU A 182 1.90 8.11 6.43
C GLU A 182 2.58 6.81 5.97
N THR A 183 1.96 5.64 6.19
CA THR A 183 2.44 4.35 5.66
C THR A 183 2.07 4.12 4.19
N ILE A 184 1.12 4.89 3.65
CA ILE A 184 0.53 4.61 2.33
C ILE A 184 1.12 5.55 1.29
N THR A 185 1.80 4.98 0.31
CA THR A 185 2.29 5.70 -0.88
C THR A 185 1.47 5.34 -2.10
N VAL A 186 0.81 6.33 -2.70
CA VAL A 186 0.11 6.20 -3.99
C VAL A 186 0.92 6.89 -5.08
N LYS A 187 1.26 6.14 -6.14
CA LYS A 187 1.91 6.67 -7.35
C LYS A 187 0.99 6.48 -8.55
N THR A 188 0.92 7.50 -9.38
CA THR A 188 0.05 7.52 -10.56
C THR A 188 0.85 7.91 -11.79
N THR A 189 0.51 7.34 -12.95
CA THR A 189 1.13 7.70 -14.24
C THR A 189 0.04 7.77 -15.31
N PRO A 190 -0.28 8.96 -15.85
CA PRO A 190 0.26 10.28 -15.47
C PRO A 190 -0.03 10.65 -14.01
N GLU A 191 0.79 11.52 -13.44
CA GLU A 191 0.64 11.97 -12.06
C GLU A 191 -0.66 12.78 -11.89
N VAL A 192 -1.44 12.44 -10.85
CA VAL A 192 -2.65 13.16 -10.45
C VAL A 192 -2.68 13.32 -8.95
N GLU A 193 -3.07 14.51 -8.51
CA GLU A 193 -3.31 14.81 -7.10
C GLU A 193 -4.55 14.06 -6.60
N GLY A 194 -4.45 13.49 -5.40
CA GLY A 194 -5.56 12.87 -4.69
C GLY A 194 -5.38 12.99 -3.18
N ALA A 195 -6.39 12.56 -2.44
CA ALA A 195 -6.42 12.70 -0.99
C ALA A 195 -7.08 11.49 -0.32
N PHE A 196 -6.74 11.27 0.94
CA PHE A 196 -7.31 10.24 1.79
C PHE A 196 -8.59 10.70 2.49
N TYR A 197 -9.50 9.76 2.72
CA TYR A 197 -10.66 9.95 3.56
C TYR A 197 -11.08 8.62 4.22
N TRP A 198 -11.30 8.63 5.53
CA TRP A 198 -11.73 7.45 6.28
C TRP A 198 -13.24 7.30 6.22
N ILE A 199 -13.70 6.15 5.76
CA ILE A 199 -15.13 5.83 5.66
C ILE A 199 -15.67 5.07 6.87
N ASN A 200 -14.76 4.50 7.68
CA ASN A 200 -15.01 3.93 9.00
C ASN A 200 -13.67 3.81 9.77
N ASP A 201 -13.67 3.21 10.96
CA ASP A 201 -12.49 3.11 11.81
C ASP A 201 -11.42 2.11 11.34
N GLN A 202 -11.67 1.41 10.23
CA GLN A 202 -10.78 0.41 9.66
C GLN A 202 -10.44 0.64 8.19
N GLU A 203 -11.13 1.53 7.49
CA GLU A 203 -10.97 1.66 6.04
C GLU A 203 -10.79 3.12 5.63
N VAL A 204 -9.62 3.37 5.03
CA VAL A 204 -9.29 4.63 4.38
C VAL A 204 -9.37 4.47 2.87
N ARG A 205 -9.90 5.50 2.22
CA ARG A 205 -10.09 5.57 0.78
C ARG A 205 -9.21 6.67 0.20
N TRP A 206 -8.66 6.47 -0.99
CA TRP A 206 -7.94 7.50 -1.74
C TRP A 206 -8.50 7.64 -3.15
N ARG A 207 -8.77 8.88 -3.56
CA ARG A 207 -9.16 9.20 -4.95
C ARG A 207 -8.65 10.58 -5.38
N PRO A 208 -8.54 10.81 -6.70
CA PRO A 208 -8.37 12.14 -7.24
C PRO A 208 -9.67 12.97 -7.15
N LYS A 209 -9.54 14.27 -7.47
CA LYS A 209 -10.66 15.21 -7.48
C LYS A 209 -11.76 14.83 -8.47
N GLU A 210 -11.36 14.51 -9.68
CA GLU A 210 -12.22 14.12 -10.80
C GLU A 210 -12.05 12.63 -11.09
N TYR A 211 -12.96 12.03 -11.86
CA TYR A 211 -12.78 10.66 -12.33
C TYR A 211 -11.44 10.49 -13.05
N TRP A 212 -10.88 9.29 -12.94
CA TRP A 212 -9.62 8.97 -13.57
C TRP A 212 -9.66 9.15 -15.10
N GLU A 213 -8.51 9.51 -15.67
CA GLU A 213 -8.30 9.41 -17.10
C GLU A 213 -7.96 7.96 -17.50
N PRO A 214 -8.62 7.40 -18.54
CA PRO A 214 -8.29 6.08 -19.08
C PRO A 214 -6.80 5.94 -19.42
N GLY A 215 -6.25 4.76 -19.14
CA GLY A 215 -4.84 4.43 -19.32
C GLY A 215 -3.93 4.81 -18.14
N THR A 216 -4.44 5.52 -17.13
CA THR A 216 -3.69 5.81 -15.91
C THR A 216 -3.28 4.50 -15.22
N LYS A 217 -2.00 4.38 -14.88
CA LYS A 217 -1.47 3.30 -14.05
C LYS A 217 -1.35 3.77 -12.61
N VAL A 218 -1.73 2.92 -11.67
CA VAL A 218 -1.71 3.23 -10.24
C VAL A 218 -0.92 2.15 -9.52
N GLU A 219 0.01 2.57 -8.66
CA GLU A 219 0.76 1.73 -7.75
C GLU A 219 0.47 2.20 -6.32
N VAL A 220 0.19 1.27 -5.42
CA VAL A 220 -0.07 1.54 -4.01
C VAL A 220 0.85 0.66 -3.19
N ASN A 221 1.65 1.27 -2.33
CA ASN A 221 2.50 0.57 -1.37
C ASN A 221 2.09 1.00 0.03
N VAL A 222 2.03 0.04 0.95
CA VAL A 222 1.74 0.24 2.36
C VAL A 222 2.91 -0.32 3.15
N ASP A 223 3.78 0.57 3.60
CA ASP A 223 4.99 0.25 4.40
C ASP A 223 4.59 0.21 5.88
N LEU A 224 3.88 -0.87 6.24
CA LEU A 224 3.13 -0.98 7.48
C LEU A 224 3.97 -1.56 8.62
N TYR A 225 4.90 -2.47 8.30
CA TYR A 225 5.68 -3.16 9.32
C TYR A 225 6.49 -2.20 10.17
N GLY A 226 6.54 -2.45 11.48
CA GLY A 226 7.18 -1.56 12.45
C GLY A 226 6.35 -0.34 12.86
N LYS A 227 5.27 0.00 12.13
CA LYS A 227 4.52 1.25 12.37
C LYS A 227 3.45 1.10 13.44
N ASN A 228 3.38 2.08 14.34
CA ASN A 228 2.38 2.16 15.39
C ASN A 228 1.11 2.84 14.86
N LEU A 229 -0.02 2.14 14.89
CA LEU A 229 -1.33 2.61 14.42
C LEU A 229 -2.21 3.14 15.56
N GLY A 230 -1.61 3.32 16.74
CA GLY A 230 -2.24 3.77 17.98
C GLY A 230 -2.86 2.61 18.77
N GLY A 231 -3.14 2.85 20.06
CA GLY A 231 -3.83 1.88 20.93
C GLY A 231 -3.07 0.56 21.17
N GLY A 232 -1.76 0.53 20.91
CA GLY A 232 -0.95 -0.69 21.01
C GLY A 232 -1.05 -1.62 19.79
N ILE A 233 -1.73 -1.19 18.73
CA ILE A 233 -1.79 -1.91 17.45
C ILE A 233 -0.61 -1.46 16.58
N TYR A 234 0.12 -2.44 16.06
CA TYR A 234 1.22 -2.24 15.12
C TYR A 234 0.93 -2.87 13.77
N GLY A 235 1.68 -2.50 12.74
CA GLY A 235 1.63 -3.16 11.44
C GLY A 235 2.13 -4.60 11.45
N GLY A 236 1.42 -5.49 10.75
CA GLY A 236 1.77 -6.90 10.64
C GLY A 236 2.74 -7.20 9.50
N GLU A 237 2.40 -6.81 8.27
CA GLU A 237 3.24 -6.96 7.09
C GLU A 237 3.06 -5.80 6.09
N ASP A 238 4.09 -5.55 5.29
CA ASP A 238 4.01 -4.59 4.18
C ASP A 238 3.15 -5.18 3.05
N SER A 239 2.43 -4.33 2.34
CA SER A 239 1.52 -4.76 1.28
C SER A 239 1.56 -3.83 0.08
N SER A 240 1.28 -4.35 -1.12
CA SER A 240 1.21 -3.54 -2.32
C SER A 240 0.15 -4.04 -3.30
N THR A 241 -0.37 -3.12 -4.11
CA THR A 241 -1.22 -3.43 -5.27
C THR A 241 -0.89 -2.49 -6.42
N ASN A 242 -1.28 -2.90 -7.62
CA ASN A 242 -1.19 -2.08 -8.81
C ASN A 242 -2.38 -2.37 -9.72
N PHE A 243 -2.84 -1.38 -10.47
CA PHE A 243 -3.97 -1.53 -11.38
C PHE A 243 -3.92 -0.48 -12.49
N THR A 244 -4.73 -0.70 -13.53
CA THR A 244 -4.85 0.23 -14.67
C THR A 244 -6.29 0.69 -14.82
N ILE A 245 -6.46 1.97 -15.15
CA ILE A 245 -7.77 2.54 -15.47
C ILE A 245 -8.11 2.19 -16.93
N GLY A 246 -9.20 1.44 -17.13
CA GLY A 246 -9.68 1.06 -18.45
C GLY A 246 -10.56 2.13 -19.11
N ASP A 247 -11.37 1.69 -20.07
CA ASP A 247 -12.31 2.57 -20.78
C ASP A 247 -13.29 3.28 -19.83
N ARG A 248 -13.66 4.51 -20.19
CA ARG A 248 -14.65 5.32 -19.46
C ARG A 248 -16.05 4.82 -19.79
N VAL A 249 -16.65 4.05 -18.88
CA VAL A 249 -18.05 3.63 -18.98
C VAL A 249 -18.88 4.35 -17.90
N ILE A 250 -19.93 5.05 -18.34
CA ILE A 250 -20.84 5.81 -17.48
C ILE A 250 -22.27 5.50 -17.87
N SER A 251 -23.09 5.13 -16.90
CA SER A 251 -24.51 4.88 -17.07
C SER A 251 -25.32 5.97 -16.39
N LEU A 252 -26.20 6.64 -17.14
CA LEU A 252 -27.07 7.69 -16.66
C LEU A 252 -28.49 7.15 -16.51
N VAL A 253 -28.99 7.09 -15.29
CA VAL A 253 -30.31 6.57 -14.95
C VAL A 253 -31.20 7.74 -14.55
N ASP A 254 -32.15 8.05 -15.41
CA ASP A 254 -33.09 9.15 -15.20
C ASP A 254 -34.47 8.60 -14.84
N ASN A 255 -34.95 8.92 -13.64
CA ASN A 255 -36.26 8.49 -13.21
C ASN A 255 -37.42 9.25 -13.88
N ALA A 256 -37.18 10.46 -14.41
CA ALA A 256 -38.20 11.22 -15.12
C ALA A 256 -38.60 10.51 -16.43
N THR A 257 -37.62 9.94 -17.13
CA THR A 257 -37.80 9.20 -18.39
C THR A 257 -37.76 7.68 -18.21
N LYS A 258 -37.48 7.18 -17.00
CA LYS A 258 -37.34 5.75 -16.64
C LYS A 258 -36.44 5.01 -17.61
N THR A 259 -35.32 5.63 -17.90
CA THR A 259 -34.37 5.16 -18.90
C THR A 259 -32.96 5.21 -18.33
N MET A 260 -32.19 4.16 -18.61
CA MET A 260 -30.75 4.11 -18.40
C MET A 260 -30.03 4.24 -19.74
N GLN A 261 -29.21 5.27 -19.90
CA GLN A 261 -28.34 5.46 -21.05
C GLN A 261 -26.91 5.10 -20.70
N VAL A 262 -26.33 4.11 -21.39
CA VAL A 262 -24.99 3.61 -21.13
C VAL A 262 -24.02 4.14 -22.18
N PHE A 263 -22.99 4.85 -21.73
CA PHE A 263 -21.98 5.48 -22.56
C PHE A 263 -20.63 4.79 -22.38
N LYS A 264 -19.88 4.64 -23.46
CA LYS A 264 -18.47 4.22 -23.45
C LYS A 264 -17.64 5.25 -24.20
N ASN A 265 -16.65 5.83 -23.54
CA ASN A 265 -15.80 6.90 -24.06
C ASN A 265 -16.61 8.06 -24.68
N GLY A 266 -17.72 8.42 -24.03
CA GLY A 266 -18.63 9.49 -24.46
C GLY A 266 -19.62 9.11 -25.56
N GLN A 267 -19.53 7.91 -26.13
CA GLN A 267 -20.48 7.42 -27.15
C GLN A 267 -21.60 6.62 -26.51
N LEU A 268 -22.85 6.94 -26.86
CA LEU A 268 -24.01 6.17 -26.42
C LEU A 268 -23.98 4.77 -27.05
N LEU A 269 -23.91 3.74 -26.20
CA LEU A 269 -23.97 2.35 -26.66
C LEU A 269 -25.40 1.82 -26.68
N ARG A 270 -26.17 2.08 -25.62
CA ARG A 270 -27.52 1.55 -25.46
C ARG A 270 -28.36 2.46 -24.56
N SER A 271 -29.65 2.50 -24.88
CA SER A 271 -30.71 3.04 -24.04
C SER A 271 -31.59 1.89 -23.57
N ILE A 272 -31.78 1.76 -22.26
CA ILE A 272 -32.43 0.63 -21.60
C ILE A 272 -33.63 1.15 -20.79
N PRO A 273 -34.85 0.67 -21.04
CA PRO A 273 -36.00 0.93 -20.15
C PRO A 273 -35.75 0.33 -18.77
N VAL A 274 -36.02 1.10 -17.71
CA VAL A 274 -35.79 0.66 -16.32
C VAL A 274 -37.03 0.81 -15.45
N SER A 275 -37.10 0.05 -14.36
CA SER A 275 -38.03 0.29 -13.26
C SER A 275 -37.23 0.37 -11.96
N LEU A 276 -37.28 1.52 -11.29
CA LEU A 276 -36.52 1.78 -10.08
C LEU A 276 -37.32 1.41 -8.82
N GLY A 277 -36.80 1.82 -7.66
CA GLY A 277 -37.46 1.74 -6.38
C GLY A 277 -38.78 2.50 -6.32
N THR A 278 -39.78 1.89 -5.69
CA THR A 278 -41.17 2.40 -5.65
C THR A 278 -41.23 3.80 -5.06
N ASP A 279 -41.80 4.75 -5.80
CA ASP A 279 -41.86 6.17 -5.43
C ASP A 279 -42.53 6.37 -4.06
N GLY A 280 -41.91 7.18 -3.19
CA GLY A 280 -42.39 7.52 -1.85
C GLY A 280 -42.23 6.42 -0.79
N MET A 281 -41.72 5.24 -1.16
CA MET A 281 -41.56 4.11 -0.24
C MET A 281 -40.15 3.53 -0.26
N TRP A 282 -39.62 3.28 -1.46
CA TRP A 282 -38.33 2.64 -1.69
C TRP A 282 -37.53 3.37 -2.76
N ASP A 283 -37.68 4.70 -2.86
CA ASP A 283 -37.00 5.50 -3.87
C ASP A 283 -35.51 5.14 -3.94
N THR A 284 -35.03 4.83 -5.16
CA THR A 284 -33.60 4.65 -5.37
C THR A 284 -32.89 5.97 -5.08
N PRO A 285 -31.88 6.02 -4.20
CA PRO A 285 -31.20 7.27 -3.88
C PRO A 285 -30.59 7.91 -5.13
N ASN A 286 -30.67 9.23 -5.20
CA ASN A 286 -29.97 10.02 -6.20
C ASN A 286 -28.45 9.93 -5.97
N GLY A 287 -27.63 10.20 -6.98
CA GLY A 287 -26.19 10.35 -6.82
C GLY A 287 -25.36 9.46 -7.73
N ARG A 288 -24.08 9.32 -7.37
CA ARG A 288 -23.06 8.56 -8.11
C ARG A 288 -22.78 7.26 -7.36
N TYR A 289 -22.76 6.16 -8.10
CA TYR A 289 -22.52 4.83 -7.60
C TYR A 289 -21.34 4.25 -8.37
N ILE A 290 -20.44 3.59 -7.64
CA ILE A 290 -19.30 2.85 -8.20
C ILE A 290 -19.75 1.41 -8.41
N ILE A 291 -19.56 0.85 -9.60
CA ILE A 291 -19.82 -0.57 -9.84
C ILE A 291 -18.91 -1.43 -8.97
N GLY A 292 -19.51 -2.37 -8.23
CA GLY A 292 -18.85 -3.32 -7.34
C GLY A 292 -18.71 -4.69 -7.98
N ASP A 293 -19.21 -5.73 -7.30
CA ASP A 293 -19.19 -7.10 -7.78
C ASP A 293 -20.31 -7.42 -8.77
N GLU A 294 -20.10 -8.49 -9.54
CA GLU A 294 -21.02 -8.96 -10.56
C GLU A 294 -21.31 -10.45 -10.37
N TYR A 295 -22.57 -10.84 -10.52
CA TYR A 295 -23.04 -12.19 -10.25
C TYR A 295 -23.96 -12.67 -11.37
N GLU A 296 -23.65 -13.81 -12.00
CA GLU A 296 -24.57 -14.44 -12.96
C GLU A 296 -25.91 -14.82 -12.31
N SER A 297 -25.87 -15.22 -11.03
CA SER A 297 -27.05 -15.47 -10.19
C SER A 297 -26.76 -15.08 -8.74
N LEU A 298 -27.73 -14.42 -8.10
CA LEU A 298 -27.63 -13.96 -6.72
C LEU A 298 -28.98 -14.08 -6.01
N VAL A 299 -28.99 -14.68 -4.82
CA VAL A 299 -30.12 -14.54 -3.89
C VAL A 299 -29.95 -13.23 -3.13
N MET A 300 -30.66 -12.20 -3.57
CA MET A 300 -30.68 -10.92 -2.85
C MET A 300 -31.57 -11.06 -1.62
N ASP A 301 -30.96 -10.94 -0.45
CA ASP A 301 -31.61 -11.05 0.85
C ASP A 301 -31.51 -9.72 1.60
N SER A 302 -32.65 -9.07 1.80
CA SER A 302 -32.71 -7.74 2.42
C SER A 302 -32.21 -7.71 3.86
N THR A 303 -32.19 -8.87 4.55
CA THR A 303 -31.66 -8.97 5.92
C THR A 303 -30.14 -8.75 5.96
N THR A 304 -29.44 -9.00 4.86
CA THR A 304 -28.02 -8.66 4.67
C THR A 304 -27.78 -7.15 4.72
N TYR A 305 -28.79 -6.37 4.31
CA TYR A 305 -28.71 -4.91 4.19
C TYR A 305 -29.50 -4.19 5.31
N GLY A 306 -29.98 -4.93 6.32
CA GLY A 306 -30.64 -4.39 7.49
C GLY A 306 -32.17 -4.28 7.45
N LEU A 307 -32.83 -4.72 6.37
CA LEU A 307 -34.30 -4.74 6.29
C LEU A 307 -34.84 -6.14 6.57
N ALA A 308 -35.52 -6.29 7.72
CA ALA A 308 -36.13 -7.54 8.14
C ALA A 308 -37.32 -7.95 7.25
N LEU A 309 -37.55 -9.26 7.08
CA LEU A 309 -38.62 -9.78 6.20
C LEU A 309 -40.02 -9.41 6.68
N ASP A 310 -40.25 -9.36 7.99
CA ASP A 310 -41.52 -8.95 8.60
C ASP A 310 -41.77 -7.42 8.53
N ALA A 311 -40.73 -6.65 8.23
CA ALA A 311 -40.79 -5.21 7.98
C ALA A 311 -40.94 -4.86 6.48
N GLY A 312 -41.33 -5.83 5.64
CA GLY A 312 -41.45 -5.65 4.19
C GLY A 312 -40.17 -5.97 3.42
N GLY A 313 -39.24 -6.68 4.03
CA GLY A 313 -38.04 -7.20 3.38
C GLY A 313 -38.34 -8.30 2.33
N TYR A 314 -37.30 -8.70 1.62
CA TYR A 314 -37.39 -9.65 0.51
C TYR A 314 -36.22 -10.65 0.52
N ARG A 315 -36.47 -11.80 -0.10
CA ARG A 315 -35.43 -12.77 -0.48
C ARG A 315 -35.73 -13.26 -1.89
N THR A 316 -34.97 -12.77 -2.87
CA THR A 316 -35.29 -12.93 -4.28
C THR A 316 -34.08 -13.46 -5.02
N ASN A 317 -34.24 -14.58 -5.73
CA ASN A 317 -33.21 -15.03 -6.66
C ASN A 317 -33.30 -14.25 -7.97
N VAL A 318 -32.20 -13.65 -8.38
CA VAL A 318 -32.11 -12.87 -9.62
C VAL A 318 -30.91 -13.32 -10.44
N ASN A 319 -30.93 -12.99 -11.73
CA ASN A 319 -29.83 -13.27 -12.66
C ASN A 319 -29.18 -11.95 -13.10
N TYR A 320 -27.90 -12.03 -13.47
CA TYR A 320 -27.08 -10.93 -13.98
C TYR A 320 -27.16 -9.69 -13.07
N ALA A 321 -26.76 -9.87 -11.82
CA ALA A 321 -26.78 -8.82 -10.80
C ALA A 321 -25.44 -8.10 -10.77
N THR A 322 -25.44 -6.83 -11.17
CA THR A 322 -24.29 -5.94 -11.05
C THR A 322 -24.50 -5.01 -9.85
N GLN A 323 -23.64 -5.13 -8.84
CA GLN A 323 -23.71 -4.33 -7.62
C GLN A 323 -23.32 -2.89 -7.89
N MET A 324 -24.03 -1.96 -7.26
CA MET A 324 -23.68 -0.54 -7.30
C MET A 324 -23.70 0.13 -5.92
N SER A 325 -24.26 -0.51 -4.87
CA SER A 325 -24.15 -0.03 -3.48
C SER A 325 -23.94 -1.18 -2.47
N TYR A 326 -23.35 -0.88 -1.30
CA TYR A 326 -23.32 -1.83 -0.18
C TYR A 326 -24.65 -1.90 0.55
N SER A 327 -25.47 -0.84 0.47
CA SER A 327 -26.88 -0.85 0.90
C SER A 327 -27.79 -1.79 0.09
N GLY A 328 -27.26 -2.51 -0.90
CA GLY A 328 -27.97 -3.60 -1.58
C GLY A 328 -28.67 -3.20 -2.88
N ILE A 329 -28.22 -2.14 -3.54
CA ILE A 329 -28.76 -1.70 -4.84
C ILE A 329 -27.94 -2.31 -5.97
N TYR A 330 -28.66 -2.90 -6.93
CA TYR A 330 -28.11 -3.57 -8.10
C TYR A 330 -28.85 -3.17 -9.38
N VAL A 331 -28.16 -3.27 -10.52
CA VAL A 331 -28.81 -3.47 -11.82
C VAL A 331 -28.97 -4.97 -12.02
N HIS A 332 -30.18 -5.47 -12.27
CA HIS A 332 -30.39 -6.90 -12.47
C HIS A 332 -31.57 -7.27 -13.37
N SER A 333 -31.59 -8.54 -13.80
CA SER A 333 -32.69 -9.10 -14.57
C SER A 333 -33.97 -9.14 -13.74
N ALA A 334 -35.05 -8.60 -14.31
CA ALA A 334 -36.38 -8.58 -13.70
C ALA A 334 -37.47 -8.95 -14.71
N PRO A 335 -37.57 -10.22 -15.15
CA PRO A 335 -38.57 -10.66 -16.11
C PRO A 335 -40.02 -10.45 -15.64
N TRP A 336 -40.25 -10.38 -14.32
CA TRP A 336 -41.56 -10.10 -13.74
C TRP A 336 -42.00 -8.64 -13.89
N SER A 337 -41.10 -7.71 -14.21
CA SER A 337 -41.37 -6.27 -14.24
C SER A 337 -41.28 -5.63 -15.63
N ILE A 338 -41.25 -6.43 -16.71
CA ILE A 338 -41.10 -5.91 -18.09
C ILE A 338 -42.14 -4.83 -18.41
N GLY A 339 -43.40 -5.02 -17.98
CA GLY A 339 -44.47 -4.04 -18.20
C GLY A 339 -44.29 -2.71 -17.45
N ALA A 340 -43.45 -2.68 -16.41
CA ALA A 340 -43.16 -1.48 -15.63
C ALA A 340 -41.93 -0.72 -16.15
N GLN A 341 -40.99 -1.43 -16.79
CA GLN A 341 -39.73 -0.85 -17.27
C GLN A 341 -40.00 0.22 -18.33
N GLY A 342 -39.55 1.45 -18.06
CA GLY A 342 -39.84 2.63 -18.88
C GLY A 342 -41.17 3.33 -18.57
N VAL A 343 -41.94 2.85 -17.58
CA VAL A 343 -43.31 3.35 -17.29
C VAL A 343 -43.49 3.76 -15.83
N TYR A 344 -43.25 2.85 -14.88
CA TYR A 344 -43.41 3.11 -13.44
C TYR A 344 -42.41 2.32 -12.58
N ASN A 345 -42.21 2.75 -11.34
CA ASN A 345 -41.27 2.14 -10.40
C ASN A 345 -41.97 1.12 -9.50
N GLN A 346 -41.35 -0.04 -9.30
CA GLN A 346 -41.93 -1.13 -8.50
C GLN A 346 -40.89 -2.02 -7.81
N SER A 347 -39.65 -1.57 -7.65
CA SER A 347 -38.61 -2.31 -6.92
C SER A 347 -38.47 -1.83 -5.46
N HIS A 348 -37.56 -2.46 -4.72
CA HIS A 348 -37.12 -2.05 -3.37
C HIS A 348 -35.85 -1.16 -3.41
N GLY A 349 -35.54 -0.55 -4.55
CA GLY A 349 -34.37 0.31 -4.75
C GLY A 349 -33.51 -0.10 -5.93
N CYS A 350 -33.49 -1.40 -6.29
CA CYS A 350 -32.77 -1.90 -7.46
C CYS A 350 -33.26 -1.31 -8.78
N ILE A 351 -32.40 -1.33 -9.78
CA ILE A 351 -32.70 -0.95 -11.15
C ILE A 351 -33.07 -2.23 -11.91
N ASN A 352 -34.38 -2.48 -12.02
CA ASN A 352 -34.92 -3.61 -12.76
C ASN A 352 -34.80 -3.35 -14.26
N VAL A 353 -34.19 -4.30 -14.99
CA VAL A 353 -34.09 -4.27 -16.46
C VAL A 353 -34.49 -5.61 -17.07
N SER A 354 -34.65 -5.67 -18.40
CA SER A 354 -34.95 -6.93 -19.08
C SER A 354 -33.79 -7.94 -18.92
N PRO A 355 -34.05 -9.26 -19.00
CA PRO A 355 -32.98 -10.25 -18.92
C PRO A 355 -31.83 -10.02 -19.92
N GLU A 356 -32.17 -9.66 -21.16
CA GLU A 356 -31.18 -9.34 -22.20
C GLU A 356 -30.37 -8.09 -21.84
N ALA A 357 -31.02 -7.05 -21.32
CA ALA A 357 -30.34 -5.83 -20.93
C ALA A 357 -29.42 -6.03 -19.72
N ALA A 358 -29.82 -6.84 -18.74
CA ALA A 358 -28.99 -7.16 -17.57
C ALA A 358 -27.72 -7.91 -17.99
N GLN A 359 -27.86 -8.97 -18.80
CA GLN A 359 -26.73 -9.72 -19.34
C GLN A 359 -25.80 -8.81 -20.16
N TRP A 360 -26.38 -7.98 -21.02
CA TRP A 360 -25.60 -7.04 -21.82
C TRP A 360 -24.88 -6.01 -20.95
N PHE A 361 -25.54 -5.47 -19.92
CA PHE A 361 -24.96 -4.49 -19.01
C PHE A 361 -23.70 -5.06 -18.33
N GLN A 362 -23.81 -6.26 -17.78
CA GLN A 362 -22.69 -6.97 -17.16
C GLN A 362 -21.55 -7.27 -18.15
N SER A 363 -21.85 -7.48 -19.44
CA SER A 363 -20.81 -7.67 -20.47
C SER A 363 -20.05 -6.38 -20.86
N VAL A 364 -20.53 -5.21 -20.44
CA VAL A 364 -20.00 -3.90 -20.84
C VAL A 364 -19.35 -3.15 -19.68
N VAL A 365 -19.92 -3.26 -18.49
CA VAL A 365 -19.40 -2.62 -17.28
C VAL A 365 -18.34 -3.50 -16.62
N LYS A 366 -17.55 -2.88 -15.75
CA LYS A 366 -16.62 -3.55 -14.83
C LYS A 366 -16.59 -2.79 -13.51
N ARG A 367 -16.02 -3.43 -12.49
CA ARG A 367 -15.72 -2.79 -11.20
C ARG A 367 -15.06 -1.42 -11.40
N GLY A 368 -15.56 -0.41 -10.71
CA GLY A 368 -15.08 0.97 -10.82
C GLY A 368 -15.77 1.82 -11.89
N ASP A 369 -16.60 1.25 -12.78
CA ASP A 369 -17.43 2.04 -13.69
C ASP A 369 -18.51 2.81 -12.91
N ILE A 370 -19.09 3.84 -13.51
CA ILE A 370 -20.02 4.73 -12.81
C ILE A 370 -21.46 4.52 -13.27
N VAL A 371 -22.37 4.47 -12.30
CA VAL A 371 -23.80 4.70 -12.51
C VAL A 371 -24.18 6.00 -11.82
N ARG A 372 -24.90 6.90 -12.51
CA ARG A 372 -25.47 8.10 -11.91
C ARG A 372 -26.99 8.02 -11.98
N VAL A 373 -27.62 8.03 -10.81
CA VAL A 373 -29.08 8.09 -10.67
C VAL A 373 -29.50 9.53 -10.37
N PHE A 374 -30.55 10.01 -11.01
CA PHE A 374 -31.09 11.35 -10.77
C PHE A 374 -32.60 11.42 -11.03
N ASN A 375 -33.22 12.50 -10.52
CA ASN A 375 -34.66 12.78 -10.60
C ASN A 375 -35.56 11.78 -9.86
N THR A 376 -35.06 11.06 -8.86
CA THR A 376 -35.90 10.26 -7.95
C THR A 376 -36.44 11.11 -6.80
N GLY A 377 -37.46 10.62 -6.09
CA GLY A 377 -37.93 11.25 -4.84
C GLY A 377 -37.03 10.97 -3.64
N GLY A 378 -36.04 10.10 -3.79
CA GLY A 378 -35.15 9.66 -2.71
C GLY A 378 -34.04 10.63 -2.38
N GLU A 379 -33.41 10.42 -1.22
CA GLU A 379 -32.25 11.19 -0.79
C GLU A 379 -31.02 10.93 -1.66
N GLN A 380 -29.92 11.63 -1.40
CA GLN A 380 -28.64 11.33 -2.02
C GLN A 380 -28.01 10.10 -1.37
N LEU A 381 -27.41 9.21 -2.17
CA LEU A 381 -26.63 8.08 -1.66
C LEU A 381 -25.54 8.59 -0.72
N SER A 382 -25.44 7.96 0.45
CA SER A 382 -24.40 8.27 1.43
C SER A 382 -23.01 8.07 0.83
N ALA A 383 -22.10 9.02 1.06
CA ALA A 383 -20.69 8.85 0.72
C ALA A 383 -20.02 7.71 1.52
N PHE A 384 -20.61 7.34 2.66
CA PHE A 384 -20.16 6.25 3.52
C PHE A 384 -20.80 4.90 3.18
N ASP A 385 -21.60 4.80 2.11
CA ASP A 385 -22.17 3.52 1.67
C ASP A 385 -21.08 2.48 1.43
N GLY A 386 -19.94 2.87 0.85
CA GLY A 386 -18.82 1.99 0.48
C GLY A 386 -18.58 1.94 -1.03
N LEU A 387 -19.62 2.24 -1.83
CA LEU A 387 -19.55 2.51 -3.27
C LEU A 387 -20.08 3.92 -3.63
N GLY A 388 -20.18 4.80 -2.64
CA GLY A 388 -20.76 6.14 -2.74
C GLY A 388 -19.76 7.29 -2.67
N ASP A 389 -18.46 7.02 -2.67
CA ASP A 389 -17.37 7.96 -2.37
C ASP A 389 -17.47 9.30 -3.13
N TRP A 390 -17.92 9.26 -4.39
CA TRP A 390 -18.05 10.42 -5.28
C TRP A 390 -19.26 11.33 -4.98
N ASN A 391 -20.08 10.98 -3.99
CA ASN A 391 -21.15 11.85 -3.48
C ASN A 391 -20.65 12.87 -2.47
N MET A 392 -19.43 12.70 -1.93
CA MET A 392 -18.75 13.72 -1.14
C MET A 392 -18.07 14.73 -2.06
N ASP A 393 -18.29 16.01 -1.81
CA ASP A 393 -17.59 17.05 -2.56
C ASP A 393 -16.08 17.03 -2.27
N TRP A 394 -15.29 17.52 -3.23
CA TRP A 394 -13.84 17.47 -3.12
C TRP A 394 -13.29 18.31 -1.96
N GLU A 395 -13.93 19.44 -1.62
CA GLU A 395 -13.43 20.30 -0.55
C GLU A 395 -13.51 19.60 0.81
N THR A 396 -14.59 18.85 1.04
CA THR A 396 -14.74 18.00 2.22
C THR A 396 -13.78 16.81 2.17
N TRP A 397 -13.70 16.12 1.03
CA TRP A 397 -12.83 14.94 0.88
C TRP A 397 -11.35 15.29 1.08
N SER A 398 -10.85 16.33 0.43
CA SER A 398 -9.44 16.69 0.44
C SER A 398 -8.93 17.22 1.78
N LYS A 399 -9.84 17.66 2.66
CA LYS A 399 -9.49 18.01 4.05
C LYS A 399 -9.18 16.77 4.90
N GLY A 400 -9.61 15.59 4.46
CA GLY A 400 -9.50 14.34 5.22
C GLY A 400 -10.25 14.40 6.56
N ASN A 401 -10.08 13.34 7.36
CA ASN A 401 -10.69 13.20 8.67
C ASN A 401 -9.83 12.39 9.65
N THR A 402 -8.51 12.56 9.58
CA THR A 402 -7.53 11.91 10.47
C THR A 402 -7.73 12.29 11.94
N ASN A 403 -8.23 13.50 12.21
CA ASN A 403 -8.47 14.01 13.56
C ASN A 403 -9.83 13.58 14.16
N ALA A 404 -10.68 12.85 13.42
CA ALA A 404 -12.05 12.56 13.84
C ALA A 404 -12.17 11.54 15.00
N ASN A 405 -11.04 11.01 15.48
CA ASN A 405 -10.95 10.16 16.67
C ASN A 405 -10.52 10.92 17.94
N ALA A 406 -10.59 12.26 17.94
CA ALA A 406 -10.33 13.10 19.11
C ALA A 406 -11.57 13.35 19.97
#